data_AF-A0A523AV96-F1
#
_entry.id   AF-A0A523AV96-F1
#
_cell.length_a   1.000
_cell.length_b   1.000
_cell.length_c   1.000
_cell.angle_alpha   90.00
_cell.angle_beta   90.00
_cell.angle_gamma   90.00
#
_symmetry.space_group_name_H-M   'P 1'
#
loop_
_entity.id
_entity.type
_entity.pdbx_description
1 polymer ?
#
loop_
_entity_poly.entity_id
_entity_poly.type
_entity_poly.pdbx_seq_one_letter_code
_entity_poly.pdbx_strand_id
1 'polypeptide(L)'
;MLLFYDIKPELDRHGARVRLVRLLRRKGGIPLQRSTWLLQRVDGELLRMLEEVREKGGVVFLSEWKPIPLSSLRGDGWPRRVGVVIQGPEPLYGGMAGRLLSLLEEWGARREIRISGTLGKVAALDLGWREGLETPLLPSQALEELSRGNPDMLILLTGCKSQETGVYMGKRIAENARLVRLLGIPLTQVETAGEGAVIHWSGDPSLSQRLARGLSLELRFPPPFTGKIERRGGRIYRTLVGVRPGEKILVDGYVVGESLSTHVTLVARGGRLEEILGGRKYPRGIRKVGRVDLARCTVKTLRTLRELPPGRALPGRRRGNWVILVERADTVLGRAGRAGLAIAVGDDTTLITHAILSRLGVPVLGVVDGDADGLLEGSGRGG
;
A
#
# COMPACT_ATOMS: atom_id res chain seq x y z
N MET A 1 10.50 -18.38 -11.50
CA MET A 1 10.55 -19.30 -12.65
C MET A 1 10.00 -18.58 -13.88
N LEU A 2 10.68 -18.69 -15.01
CA LEU A 2 10.15 -18.30 -16.31
C LEU A 2 9.45 -19.50 -16.95
N LEU A 3 8.19 -19.32 -17.33
CA LEU A 3 7.43 -20.25 -18.15
C LEU A 3 7.39 -19.72 -19.57
N PHE A 4 7.79 -20.56 -20.51
CA PHE A 4 7.56 -20.39 -21.93
C PHE A 4 6.59 -21.47 -22.37
N TYR A 5 5.58 -21.12 -23.15
CA TYR A 5 4.70 -22.10 -23.75
C TYR A 5 4.29 -21.70 -25.16
N ASP A 6 4.15 -22.66 -26.05
CA ASP A 6 3.58 -22.44 -27.38
C ASP A 6 2.60 -23.56 -27.72
N ILE A 7 1.49 -23.20 -28.34
CA ILE A 7 0.49 -24.15 -28.83
C ILE A 7 -0.14 -23.56 -30.08
N LYS A 8 -0.05 -24.31 -31.17
CA LYS A 8 -0.59 -23.88 -32.45
C LYS A 8 -2.12 -23.77 -32.37
N PRO A 9 -2.73 -22.72 -32.95
CA PRO A 9 -4.19 -22.55 -32.93
C PRO A 9 -4.96 -23.79 -33.41
N GLU A 10 -4.46 -24.49 -34.42
CA GLU A 10 -5.09 -25.70 -34.98
C GLU A 10 -5.18 -26.86 -33.97
N LEU A 11 -4.25 -26.91 -33.03
CA LEU A 11 -4.13 -27.93 -31.98
C LEU A 11 -4.91 -27.54 -30.70
N ASP A 12 -5.31 -26.27 -30.58
CA ASP A 12 -6.02 -25.73 -29.40
C ASP A 12 -7.56 -25.75 -29.54
N ARG A 13 -8.13 -26.82 -30.08
CA ARG A 13 -9.58 -26.93 -30.36
C ARG A 13 -10.49 -26.72 -29.14
N HIS A 14 -9.97 -26.93 -27.94
CA HIS A 14 -10.71 -26.83 -26.69
C HIS A 14 -10.31 -25.59 -25.85
N GLY A 15 -9.48 -24.69 -26.37
CA GLY A 15 -9.07 -23.47 -25.66
C GLY A 15 -8.21 -23.72 -24.41
N ALA A 16 -7.36 -24.75 -24.42
CA ALA A 16 -6.33 -24.99 -23.42
C ALA A 16 -5.43 -23.77 -23.21
N ARG A 17 -5.08 -23.02 -24.27
CA ARG A 17 -4.32 -21.77 -24.13
C ARG A 17 -5.04 -20.76 -23.24
N VAL A 18 -6.34 -20.55 -23.51
CA VAL A 18 -7.16 -19.60 -22.75
C VAL A 18 -7.29 -20.03 -21.30
N ARG A 19 -7.47 -21.34 -21.05
CA ARG A 19 -7.52 -21.89 -19.69
C ARG A 19 -6.18 -21.75 -18.95
N LEU A 20 -5.06 -22.02 -19.62
CA LEU A 20 -3.73 -21.82 -19.06
C LEU A 20 -3.52 -20.35 -18.71
N VAL A 21 -3.81 -19.41 -19.60
CA VAL A 21 -3.69 -17.96 -19.31
C VAL A 21 -4.57 -17.55 -18.13
N ARG A 22 -5.81 -18.03 -18.05
CA ARG A 22 -6.71 -17.76 -16.91
C ARG A 22 -6.13 -18.33 -15.60
N LEU A 23 -5.58 -19.54 -15.65
CA LEU A 23 -4.94 -20.18 -14.51
C LEU A 23 -3.69 -19.40 -14.07
N LEU A 24 -2.81 -19.03 -15.00
CA LEU A 24 -1.61 -18.24 -14.72
C LEU A 24 -1.98 -16.90 -14.05
N ARG A 25 -2.98 -16.19 -14.56
CA ARG A 25 -3.50 -14.96 -13.93
C ARG A 25 -4.04 -15.22 -12.53
N ARG A 26 -4.84 -16.27 -12.34
CA ARG A 26 -5.40 -16.67 -11.03
C ARG A 26 -4.30 -17.02 -10.02
N LYS A 27 -3.20 -17.62 -10.48
CA LYS A 27 -2.02 -17.96 -9.67
C LYS A 27 -1.08 -16.77 -9.45
N GLY A 28 -1.39 -15.59 -10.00
CA GLY A 28 -0.57 -14.39 -9.85
C GLY A 28 0.69 -14.38 -10.71
N GLY A 29 0.70 -15.13 -11.81
CA GLY A 29 1.74 -15.06 -12.82
C GLY A 29 1.75 -13.70 -13.51
N ILE A 30 2.95 -13.24 -13.85
CA ILE A 30 3.16 -11.95 -14.50
C ILE A 30 3.46 -12.21 -15.98
N PRO A 31 2.62 -11.71 -16.91
CA PRO A 31 2.89 -11.86 -18.33
C PRO A 31 4.06 -10.97 -18.72
N LEU A 32 5.09 -11.56 -19.31
CA LEU A 32 6.20 -10.83 -19.94
C LEU A 32 5.97 -10.68 -21.44
N GLN A 33 5.45 -11.73 -22.08
CA GLN A 33 4.99 -11.75 -23.47
C GLN A 33 3.72 -12.62 -23.55
N ARG A 34 3.11 -12.74 -24.74
CA ARG A 34 1.88 -13.55 -24.94
C ARG A 34 2.04 -14.98 -24.40
N SER A 35 3.23 -15.54 -24.58
CA SER A 35 3.59 -16.94 -24.30
C SER A 35 4.67 -17.09 -23.24
N THR A 36 5.04 -16.01 -22.56
CA THR A 36 6.15 -15.99 -21.60
C THR A 36 5.67 -15.37 -20.29
N TRP A 37 5.82 -16.09 -19.19
CA TRP A 37 5.27 -15.73 -17.89
C TRP A 37 6.29 -15.89 -16.78
N LEU A 38 6.35 -14.91 -15.87
CA LEU A 38 7.12 -15.01 -14.64
C LEU A 38 6.23 -15.54 -13.52
N LEU A 39 6.71 -16.58 -12.83
CA LEU A 39 5.98 -17.33 -11.82
C LEU A 39 6.76 -17.41 -10.51
N GLN A 40 6.05 -17.30 -9.40
CA GLN A 40 6.63 -17.50 -8.07
C GLN A 40 6.86 -18.98 -7.78
N ARG A 41 5.95 -19.85 -8.21
CA ARG A 41 6.02 -21.32 -8.05
C ARG A 41 5.10 -22.02 -9.05
N VAL A 42 5.35 -23.30 -9.29
CA VAL A 42 4.46 -24.21 -10.02
C VAL A 42 3.82 -25.16 -9.01
N ASP A 43 2.50 -25.22 -8.98
CA ASP A 43 1.74 -26.15 -8.13
C ASP A 43 1.10 -27.27 -8.96
N GLY A 44 0.51 -28.27 -8.31
CA GLY A 44 -0.03 -29.44 -9.01
C GLY A 44 -1.18 -29.12 -9.98
N GLU A 45 -1.95 -28.06 -9.75
CA GLU A 45 -2.99 -27.62 -10.70
C GLU A 45 -2.35 -27.04 -11.96
N LEU A 46 -1.34 -26.17 -11.80
CA LEU A 46 -0.60 -25.63 -12.93
C LEU A 46 0.16 -26.71 -13.69
N LEU A 47 0.80 -27.66 -12.99
CA LEU A 47 1.51 -28.77 -13.62
C LEU A 47 0.60 -29.59 -14.53
N ARG A 48 -0.59 -29.98 -14.06
CA ARG A 48 -1.58 -30.70 -14.88
C ARG A 48 -1.98 -29.93 -16.13
N MET A 49 -2.18 -28.63 -16.01
CA MET A 49 -2.53 -27.78 -17.16
C MET A 49 -1.37 -27.69 -18.17
N LEU A 50 -0.12 -27.67 -17.69
CA LEU A 50 1.06 -27.65 -18.56
C LEU A 50 1.25 -29.00 -19.28
N GLU A 51 1.01 -30.13 -18.61
CA GLU A 51 1.01 -31.45 -19.27
C GLU A 51 -0.08 -31.56 -20.33
N GLU A 52 -1.29 -31.04 -20.08
CA GLU A 52 -2.36 -31.02 -21.08
C GLU A 52 -1.93 -30.24 -22.36
N VAL A 53 -1.17 -29.15 -22.19
CA VAL A 53 -0.62 -28.40 -23.34
C VAL A 53 0.39 -29.26 -24.10
N ARG A 54 1.25 -30.02 -23.41
CA ARG A 54 2.23 -30.93 -24.03
C ARG A 54 1.56 -32.08 -24.79
N GLU A 55 0.54 -32.70 -24.21
CA GLU A 55 -0.23 -33.79 -24.82
C GLU A 55 -0.90 -33.36 -26.13
N LYS A 56 -1.25 -32.07 -26.25
CA LYS A 56 -1.81 -31.48 -27.48
C LYS A 56 -0.76 -31.10 -28.53
N GLY A 57 0.50 -31.48 -28.32
CA GLY A 57 1.61 -31.12 -29.20
C GLY A 57 2.13 -29.69 -28.98
N GLY A 58 1.75 -29.04 -27.88
CA GLY A 58 2.33 -27.77 -27.46
C GLY A 58 3.71 -27.94 -26.84
N VAL A 59 4.52 -26.88 -26.88
CA VAL A 59 5.83 -26.81 -26.24
C VAL A 59 5.67 -26.11 -24.90
N VAL A 60 6.27 -26.66 -23.85
CA VAL A 60 6.36 -26.03 -22.53
C VAL A 60 7.80 -26.10 -22.05
N PHE A 61 8.35 -24.97 -21.63
CA PHE A 61 9.68 -24.87 -21.07
C PHE A 61 9.65 -24.04 -19.80
N LEU A 62 10.27 -24.55 -18.74
CA LEU A 62 10.43 -23.87 -17.46
C LEU A 62 11.91 -23.61 -17.21
N SER A 63 12.26 -22.38 -16.90
CA SER A 63 13.61 -21.99 -16.53
C SER A 63 13.62 -21.32 -15.16
N GLU A 64 14.74 -21.47 -14.43
CA GLU A 64 14.99 -20.65 -13.27
C GLU A 64 15.17 -19.19 -13.68
N TRP A 65 14.62 -18.29 -12.86
CA TRP A 65 14.76 -16.86 -13.06
C TRP A 65 15.63 -16.30 -11.95
N LYS A 66 16.79 -15.76 -12.32
CA LYS A 66 17.66 -15.02 -11.42
C LYS A 66 17.89 -13.63 -12.01
N PRO A 67 17.20 -12.60 -11.51
CA PRO A 67 17.35 -11.26 -12.04
C PRO A 67 18.77 -10.74 -11.74
N ILE A 68 19.37 -10.07 -12.73
CA ILE A 68 20.66 -9.40 -12.59
C ILE A 68 20.39 -7.89 -12.70
N PRO A 69 20.56 -7.12 -11.61
CA PRO A 69 20.38 -5.67 -11.65
C PRO A 69 21.37 -5.03 -12.62
N LEU A 70 20.92 -4.11 -13.47
CA LEU A 70 21.82 -3.40 -14.40
C LEU A 70 22.93 -2.64 -13.67
N SER A 71 22.65 -2.12 -12.47
CA SER A 71 23.65 -1.52 -11.59
C SER A 71 24.81 -2.44 -11.28
N SER A 72 24.57 -3.74 -11.10
CA SER A 72 25.63 -4.72 -10.82
C SER A 72 26.60 -4.93 -12.00
N LEU A 73 26.14 -4.69 -13.23
CA LEU A 73 26.96 -4.80 -14.44
C LEU A 73 27.81 -3.55 -14.71
N ARG A 74 27.45 -2.39 -14.14
CA ARG A 74 28.18 -1.12 -14.35
C ARG A 74 29.44 -0.99 -13.48
N GLY A 75 29.47 -1.65 -12.32
CA GLY A 75 30.62 -1.64 -11.40
C GLY A 75 30.86 -0.34 -10.61
N ASP A 76 30.14 0.76 -10.89
CA ASP A 76 30.27 2.04 -10.16
C ASP A 76 29.56 2.05 -8.80
N GLY A 77 28.64 1.09 -8.57
CA GLY A 77 27.89 0.95 -7.33
C GLY A 77 26.90 2.10 -7.06
N TRP A 78 26.64 2.98 -8.02
CA TRP A 78 25.74 4.12 -7.87
C TRP A 78 24.40 3.88 -8.58
N PRO A 79 23.26 4.21 -7.94
CA PRO A 79 21.98 4.11 -8.60
C PRO A 79 21.81 5.27 -9.58
N ARG A 80 21.44 4.96 -10.82
CA ARG A 80 21.09 5.95 -11.85
C ARG A 80 19.60 6.23 -11.86
N ARG A 81 18.77 5.26 -11.45
CA ARG A 81 17.32 5.38 -11.38
C ARG A 81 16.81 4.92 -10.02
N VAL A 82 16.11 5.80 -9.31
CA VAL A 82 15.57 5.51 -7.98
C VAL A 82 14.08 5.82 -7.96
N GLY A 83 13.27 4.82 -7.60
CA GLY A 83 11.85 5.04 -7.32
C GLY A 83 11.63 5.32 -5.85
N VAL A 84 10.87 6.37 -5.51
CA VAL A 84 10.59 6.76 -4.13
C VAL A 84 9.09 6.72 -3.88
N VAL A 85 8.66 5.92 -2.91
CA VAL A 85 7.28 5.91 -2.40
C VAL A 85 7.25 6.60 -1.05
N ILE A 86 6.53 7.71 -0.96
CA ILE A 86 6.32 8.47 0.28
C ILE A 86 4.95 8.07 0.83
N GLN A 87 4.94 7.49 2.02
CA GLN A 87 3.74 6.99 2.67
C GLN A 87 3.42 7.83 3.90
N GLY A 88 2.27 8.49 3.85
CA GLY A 88 1.76 9.29 4.95
C GLY A 88 2.27 10.74 4.95
N PRO A 89 1.66 11.59 5.79
CA PRO A 89 2.00 13.01 5.89
C PRO A 89 3.28 13.30 6.70
N GLU A 90 3.65 12.43 7.64
CA GLU A 90 4.76 12.67 8.57
C GLU A 90 6.11 12.89 7.88
N PRO A 91 6.51 12.10 6.85
CA PRO A 91 7.78 12.33 6.19
C PRO A 91 7.83 13.65 5.39
N LEU A 92 6.67 14.18 5.01
CA LEU A 92 6.54 15.43 4.27
C LEU A 92 6.66 16.62 5.22
N TYR A 93 5.78 16.69 6.23
CA TYR A 93 5.80 17.80 7.20
C TYR A 93 7.08 17.81 8.05
N GLY A 94 7.64 16.63 8.34
CA GLY A 94 8.90 16.50 9.08
C GLY A 94 10.16 16.78 8.24
N GLY A 95 10.03 17.12 6.96
CA GLY A 95 11.16 17.50 6.09
C GLY A 95 12.07 16.35 5.63
N MET A 96 11.89 15.13 6.13
CA MET A 96 12.71 13.97 5.71
C MET A 96 12.60 13.70 4.22
N ALA A 97 11.41 13.88 3.63
CA ALA A 97 11.22 13.75 2.19
C ALA A 97 12.15 14.69 1.42
N GLY A 98 12.24 15.96 1.81
CA GLY A 98 13.17 16.92 1.20
C GLY A 98 14.62 16.46 1.32
N ARG A 99 15.06 16.08 2.52
CA ARG A 99 16.43 15.59 2.78
C ARG A 99 16.80 14.38 1.92
N LEU A 100 15.89 13.40 1.84
CA LEU A 100 16.06 12.22 0.98
C LEU A 100 16.22 12.61 -0.49
N LEU A 101 15.34 13.48 -0.98
CA LEU A 101 15.35 13.88 -2.38
C LEU A 101 16.61 14.67 -2.75
N SER A 102 17.08 15.58 -1.89
CA SER A 102 18.35 16.29 -2.06
C SER A 102 19.54 15.33 -2.10
N LEU A 103 19.58 14.34 -1.20
CA LEU A 103 20.64 13.34 -1.20
C LEU A 103 20.68 12.52 -2.50
N LEU A 104 19.52 12.13 -3.03
CA LEU A 104 19.45 11.41 -4.32
C LEU A 104 19.89 12.27 -5.51
N GLU A 105 19.66 13.58 -5.42
CA GLU A 105 20.08 14.55 -6.43
C GLU A 105 21.61 14.75 -6.41
N GLU A 106 22.21 14.81 -5.22
CA GLU A 106 23.68 14.79 -5.04
C GLU A 106 24.32 13.51 -5.60
N TRP A 107 23.61 12.38 -5.56
CA TRP A 107 24.06 11.13 -6.18
C TRP A 107 23.95 11.13 -7.72
N GLY A 108 23.38 12.19 -8.32
CA GLY A 108 23.09 12.26 -9.74
C GLY A 108 22.04 11.24 -10.20
N ALA A 109 21.20 10.75 -9.28
CA ALA A 109 20.20 9.75 -9.58
C ALA A 109 18.92 10.39 -10.16
N ARG A 110 18.40 9.82 -11.25
CA ARG A 110 17.06 10.16 -11.72
C ARG A 110 16.04 9.57 -10.77
N ARG A 111 15.31 10.45 -10.08
CA ARG A 111 14.23 10.10 -9.16
C ARG A 111 12.88 10.02 -9.85
N GLU A 112 12.05 9.08 -9.42
CA GLU A 112 10.63 9.03 -9.76
C GLU A 112 9.81 8.86 -8.48
N ILE A 113 8.95 9.85 -8.19
CA ILE A 113 8.27 9.95 -6.89
C ILE A 113 6.82 9.46 -7.00
N ARG A 114 6.36 8.79 -5.95
CA ARG A 114 4.96 8.42 -5.72
C ARG A 114 4.55 8.74 -4.30
N ILE A 115 3.44 9.44 -4.10
CA ILE A 115 2.90 9.75 -2.76
C ILE A 115 1.67 8.89 -2.53
N SER A 116 1.72 8.02 -1.53
CA SER A 116 0.68 7.03 -1.25
C SER A 116 -0.21 7.46 -0.07
N GLY A 117 -1.46 7.04 -0.14
CA GLY A 117 -2.49 7.38 0.85
C GLY A 117 -2.99 8.83 0.76
N THR A 118 -4.25 9.02 1.14
CA THR A 118 -4.94 10.31 1.02
C THR A 118 -4.30 11.40 1.87
N LEU A 119 -3.91 11.09 3.10
CA LEU A 119 -3.25 12.05 3.99
C LEU A 119 -1.87 12.50 3.48
N GLY A 120 -1.09 11.60 2.89
CA GLY A 120 0.20 11.96 2.30
C GLY A 120 0.02 12.92 1.12
N LYS A 121 -0.94 12.64 0.25
CA LYS A 121 -1.26 13.52 -0.89
C LYS A 121 -1.81 14.89 -0.46
N VAL A 122 -2.64 14.91 0.58
CA VAL A 122 -3.12 16.15 1.20
C VAL A 122 -1.94 16.98 1.73
N ALA A 123 -1.03 16.36 2.47
CA ALA A 123 0.16 17.03 2.99
C ALA A 123 1.05 17.58 1.88
N ALA A 124 1.21 16.83 0.79
CA ALA A 124 1.95 17.31 -0.37
C ALA A 124 1.28 18.53 -1.02
N LEU A 125 -0.05 18.52 -1.17
CA LEU A 125 -0.78 19.69 -1.66
C LEU A 125 -0.60 20.92 -0.77
N ASP A 126 -0.61 20.74 0.56
CA ASP A 126 -0.37 21.82 1.53
C ASP A 126 1.01 22.44 1.39
N LEU A 127 2.02 21.61 1.11
CA LEU A 127 3.39 22.04 0.88
C LEU A 127 3.65 22.50 -0.56
N GLY A 128 2.61 22.57 -1.40
CA GLY A 128 2.75 22.96 -2.81
C GLY A 128 3.37 21.89 -3.72
N TRP A 129 3.65 20.69 -3.21
CA TRP A 129 4.12 19.57 -4.01
C TRP A 129 3.03 19.05 -4.97
N ARG A 130 3.43 18.88 -6.24
CA ARG A 130 2.55 18.43 -7.33
C ARG A 130 2.95 17.07 -7.90
N GLU A 131 4.24 16.73 -7.82
CA GLU A 131 4.79 15.49 -8.33
C GLU A 131 4.26 14.28 -7.54
N GLY A 132 3.99 13.17 -8.21
CA GLY A 132 3.65 11.92 -7.54
C GLY A 132 2.29 11.89 -6.86
N LEU A 133 1.34 12.75 -7.24
CA LEU A 133 -0.04 12.74 -6.72
C LEU A 133 -0.99 11.79 -7.47
N GLU A 134 -0.70 11.47 -8.74
CA GLU A 134 -1.50 10.59 -9.62
C GLU A 134 -1.25 9.10 -9.38
N THR A 135 -1.27 8.69 -8.12
CA THR A 135 -0.70 7.41 -7.69
C THR A 135 -1.73 6.53 -6.99
N PRO A 136 -1.49 5.21 -6.88
CA PRO A 136 -2.34 4.35 -6.08
C PRO A 136 -2.44 4.80 -4.63
N LEU A 137 -3.57 4.49 -3.99
CA LEU A 137 -3.74 4.74 -2.55
C LEU A 137 -2.85 3.80 -1.72
N LEU A 138 -2.57 2.59 -2.22
CA LEU A 138 -1.76 1.61 -1.51
C LEU A 138 -0.28 1.73 -1.89
N PRO A 139 0.64 1.82 -0.91
CA PRO A 139 2.08 1.95 -1.18
C PRO A 139 2.68 0.74 -1.90
N SER A 140 2.16 -0.48 -1.67
CA SER A 140 2.59 -1.65 -2.43
C SER A 140 2.27 -1.55 -3.92
N GLN A 141 1.12 -0.96 -4.29
CA GLN A 141 0.77 -0.72 -5.68
C GLN A 141 1.63 0.39 -6.30
N ALA A 142 1.99 1.42 -5.53
CA ALA A 142 2.93 2.44 -5.98
C ALA A 142 4.33 1.85 -6.27
N LEU A 143 4.82 0.93 -5.42
CA LEU A 143 6.06 0.20 -5.68
C LEU A 143 5.97 -0.65 -6.95
N GLU A 144 4.84 -1.34 -7.17
CA GLU A 144 4.57 -2.13 -8.38
C GLU A 144 4.63 -1.27 -9.65
N GLU A 145 4.08 -0.06 -9.61
CA GLU A 145 4.17 0.90 -10.71
C GLU A 145 5.60 1.33 -10.99
N LEU A 146 6.33 1.77 -9.97
CA LEU A 146 7.73 2.18 -10.12
C LEU A 146 8.62 1.05 -10.63
N SER A 147 8.35 -0.19 -10.21
CA SER A 147 9.10 -1.37 -10.64
C SER A 147 9.11 -1.56 -12.17
N ARG A 148 8.05 -1.13 -12.86
CA ARG A 148 7.96 -1.22 -14.33
C ARG A 148 8.96 -0.31 -15.04
N GLY A 149 9.41 0.76 -14.37
CA GLY A 149 10.47 1.65 -14.85
C GLY A 149 11.88 1.08 -14.78
N ASN A 150 12.02 -0.17 -14.28
CA ASN A 150 13.29 -0.87 -14.05
C ASN A 150 14.29 -0.03 -13.23
N PRO A 151 13.92 0.40 -12.00
CA PRO A 151 14.80 1.19 -11.16
C PRO A 151 15.96 0.33 -10.62
N ASP A 152 17.08 0.99 -10.33
CA ASP A 152 18.21 0.34 -9.65
C ASP A 152 17.90 0.09 -8.16
N MET A 153 17.00 0.91 -7.59
CA MET A 153 16.59 0.83 -6.19
C MET A 153 15.20 1.44 -5.99
N LEU A 154 14.45 0.87 -5.06
CA LEU A 154 13.21 1.43 -4.52
C LEU A 154 13.41 1.87 -3.07
N ILE A 155 12.90 3.05 -2.76
CA ILE A 155 12.90 3.62 -1.41
C ILE A 155 11.46 3.79 -0.95
N LEU A 156 11.12 3.22 0.20
CA LEU A 156 9.86 3.40 0.89
C LEU A 156 10.07 4.35 2.08
N LEU A 157 9.63 5.60 1.96
CA LEU A 157 9.71 6.59 3.02
C LEU A 157 8.42 6.57 3.85
N THR A 158 8.52 6.26 5.14
CA THR A 158 7.38 6.10 6.06
C THR A 158 7.57 6.95 7.31
N GLY A 159 6.46 7.35 7.92
CA GLY A 159 6.47 8.00 9.23
C GLY A 159 5.36 7.47 10.11
N CYS A 160 5.61 6.31 10.71
CA CYS A 160 4.66 5.63 11.56
C CYS A 160 4.63 6.21 12.98
N LYS A 161 3.68 5.73 13.80
CA LYS A 161 3.60 6.11 15.22
C LYS A 161 4.77 5.62 16.08
N SER A 162 5.47 4.58 15.61
CA SER A 162 6.64 3.98 16.26
C SER A 162 7.45 3.20 15.24
N GLN A 163 8.73 2.95 15.55
CA GLN A 163 9.60 2.12 14.70
C GLN A 163 9.08 0.68 14.56
N GLU A 164 8.53 0.08 15.62
CA GLU A 164 7.94 -1.26 15.57
C GLU A 164 6.81 -1.35 14.52
N THR A 165 5.89 -0.38 14.55
CA THR A 165 4.80 -0.30 13.56
C THR A 165 5.31 0.03 12.16
N GLY A 166 6.39 0.81 12.06
CA GLY A 166 7.10 1.13 10.82
C GLY A 166 7.66 -0.10 10.13
N VAL A 167 8.41 -0.92 10.87
CA VAL A 167 8.98 -2.18 10.40
C VAL A 167 7.86 -3.15 9.98
N TYR A 168 6.80 -3.29 10.78
CA TYR A 168 5.69 -4.18 10.43
C TYR A 168 4.93 -3.73 9.17
N MET A 169 4.70 -2.43 9.01
CA MET A 169 4.08 -1.88 7.81
C MET A 169 4.98 -2.10 6.59
N GLY A 170 6.28 -1.81 6.71
CA GLY A 170 7.27 -2.07 5.66
C GLY A 170 7.27 -3.52 5.19
N LYS A 171 7.24 -4.47 6.14
CA LYS A 171 7.12 -5.90 5.84
C LYS A 171 5.91 -6.19 4.97
N ARG A 172 4.73 -5.73 5.41
CA ARG A 172 3.46 -5.95 4.69
C ARG A 172 3.49 -5.33 3.29
N ILE A 173 4.10 -4.16 3.14
CA ILE A 173 4.24 -3.49 1.85
C ILE A 173 5.17 -4.29 0.93
N ALA A 174 6.35 -4.67 1.42
CA ALA A 174 7.33 -5.47 0.68
C ALA A 174 6.78 -6.84 0.28
N GLU A 175 6.05 -7.53 1.18
CA GLU A 175 5.42 -8.82 0.88
C GLU A 175 4.36 -8.73 -0.21
N ASN A 176 3.61 -7.62 -0.26
CA ASN A 176 2.53 -7.39 -1.21
C ASN A 176 3.00 -6.78 -2.54
N ALA A 177 4.22 -6.24 -2.61
CA ALA A 177 4.88 -5.80 -3.84
C ALA A 177 5.54 -7.01 -4.54
N ARG A 178 4.71 -7.85 -5.16
CA ARG A 178 5.10 -9.10 -5.84
C ARG A 178 6.10 -8.87 -6.97
N LEU A 179 5.90 -7.86 -7.81
CA LEU A 179 6.81 -7.59 -8.93
C LEU A 179 8.20 -7.17 -8.44
N VAL A 180 8.27 -6.35 -7.39
CA VAL A 180 9.55 -5.98 -6.73
C VAL A 180 10.33 -7.23 -6.35
N ARG A 181 9.66 -8.17 -5.66
CA ARG A 181 10.26 -9.42 -5.20
C ARG A 181 10.68 -10.34 -6.34
N LEU A 182 9.82 -10.48 -7.36
CA LEU A 182 10.06 -11.35 -8.50
C LEU A 182 11.17 -10.83 -9.41
N LEU A 183 11.29 -9.51 -9.55
CA LEU A 183 12.37 -8.85 -10.28
C LEU A 183 13.64 -8.66 -9.45
N GLY A 184 13.61 -8.99 -8.14
CA GLY A 184 14.76 -8.84 -7.26
C GLY A 184 15.25 -7.39 -7.12
N ILE A 185 14.35 -6.42 -7.26
CA ILE A 185 14.71 -5.00 -7.16
C ILE A 185 15.11 -4.69 -5.71
N PRO A 186 16.26 -4.03 -5.46
CA PRO A 186 16.64 -3.61 -4.12
C PRO A 186 15.58 -2.70 -3.49
N LEU A 187 15.16 -3.02 -2.26
CA LEU A 187 14.15 -2.27 -1.53
C LEU A 187 14.72 -1.84 -0.17
N THR A 188 14.63 -0.56 0.12
CA THR A 188 15.00 0.03 1.40
C THR A 188 13.88 0.90 1.91
N GLN A 189 13.64 0.88 3.21
CA GLN A 189 12.73 1.80 3.86
C GLN A 189 13.50 2.85 4.64
N VAL A 190 13.01 4.09 4.62
CA VAL A 190 13.42 5.14 5.55
C VAL A 190 12.23 5.38 6.47
N GLU A 191 12.35 5.02 7.74
CA GLU A 191 11.33 5.25 8.76
C GLU A 191 11.68 6.51 9.54
N THR A 192 10.74 7.44 9.69
CA THR A 192 10.93 8.70 10.42
C THR A 192 10.49 8.64 11.87
N ALA A 193 9.81 7.58 12.32
CA ALA A 193 9.39 7.45 13.70
C ALA A 193 10.57 7.35 14.68
N GLY A 194 10.46 8.01 15.83
CA GLY A 194 11.51 8.04 16.86
C GLY A 194 12.74 8.79 16.36
N GLU A 195 13.92 8.21 16.56
CA GLU A 195 15.20 8.74 16.02
C GLU A 195 15.34 8.55 14.50
N GLY A 196 14.39 7.83 13.89
CA GLY A 196 14.46 7.40 12.50
C GLY A 196 15.42 6.24 12.26
N ALA A 197 15.23 5.53 11.16
CA ALA A 197 16.10 4.41 10.77
C ALA A 197 15.99 4.13 9.27
N VAL A 198 17.06 3.59 8.70
CA VAL A 198 17.04 2.96 7.38
C VAL A 198 16.89 1.46 7.56
N ILE A 199 15.83 0.86 7.02
CA ILE A 199 15.54 -0.57 7.12
C ILE A 199 15.81 -1.22 5.77
N HIS A 200 16.78 -2.14 5.72
CA HIS A 200 17.11 -2.88 4.50
C HIS A 200 16.16 -4.07 4.31
N TRP A 201 15.42 -4.12 3.20
CA TRP A 201 14.47 -5.22 2.92
C TRP A 201 15.01 -6.27 1.94
N SER A 202 15.70 -5.84 0.89
CA SER A 202 16.22 -6.74 -0.14
C SER A 202 17.32 -6.10 -0.99
N GLY A 203 18.11 -6.94 -1.65
CA GLY A 203 19.21 -6.54 -2.51
C GLY A 203 20.54 -6.49 -1.76
N ASP A 204 21.54 -5.87 -2.38
CA ASP A 204 22.81 -5.59 -1.71
C ASP A 204 22.63 -4.45 -0.68
N PRO A 205 23.02 -4.62 0.59
CA PRO A 205 22.87 -3.61 1.62
C PRO A 205 23.77 -2.37 1.44
N SER A 206 24.74 -2.38 0.50
CA SER A 206 25.66 -1.25 0.29
C SER A 206 24.93 0.08 0.04
N LEU A 207 23.87 0.08 -0.78
CA LEU A 207 23.07 1.28 -1.05
C LEU A 207 22.27 1.73 0.18
N SER A 208 21.72 0.78 0.95
CA SER A 208 21.04 1.09 2.21
C SER A 208 22.00 1.71 3.23
N GLN A 209 23.24 1.22 3.29
CA GLN A 209 24.27 1.76 4.17
C GLN A 209 24.69 3.17 3.76
N ARG A 210 24.84 3.44 2.46
CA ARG A 210 25.10 4.80 1.95
C ARG A 210 23.95 5.75 2.27
N LEU A 211 22.71 5.29 2.11
CA LEU A 211 21.52 6.06 2.45
C LEU A 211 21.48 6.41 3.94
N ALA A 212 21.76 5.42 4.80
CA ALA A 212 21.82 5.60 6.25
C ALA A 212 22.86 6.66 6.64
N ARG A 213 24.07 6.59 6.07
CA ARG A 213 25.13 7.59 6.31
C ARG A 213 24.73 8.98 5.81
N GLY A 214 24.20 9.09 4.58
CA GLY A 214 23.82 10.38 4.00
C GLY A 214 22.65 11.06 4.72
N LEU A 215 21.78 10.29 5.38
CA LEU A 215 20.68 10.82 6.18
C LEU A 215 21.02 10.93 7.67
N SER A 216 22.22 10.51 8.09
CA SER A 216 22.62 10.38 9.49
C SER A 216 21.64 9.54 10.32
N LEU A 217 21.25 8.39 9.78
CA LEU A 217 20.33 7.43 10.40
C LEU A 217 21.02 6.09 10.65
N GLU A 218 20.51 5.33 11.61
CA GLU A 218 20.96 3.96 11.85
C GLU A 218 20.48 3.03 10.72
N LEU A 219 21.38 2.16 10.22
CA LEU A 219 21.00 1.05 9.35
C LEU A 219 20.53 -0.14 10.19
N ARG A 220 19.33 -0.63 9.91
CA ARG A 220 18.73 -1.80 10.55
C ARG A 220 18.32 -2.84 9.54
N PHE A 221 18.26 -4.08 10.00
CA PHE A 221 17.68 -5.20 9.27
C PHE A 221 16.36 -5.60 9.94
N PRO A 222 15.35 -6.00 9.16
CA PRO A 222 14.07 -6.41 9.73
C PRO A 222 14.26 -7.64 10.62
N PRO A 223 13.62 -7.69 11.80
CA PRO A 223 13.70 -8.84 12.69
C PRO A 223 13.00 -10.06 12.05
N PRO A 224 13.31 -11.29 12.51
CA PRO A 224 12.51 -12.45 12.19
C PRO A 224 11.05 -12.21 12.60
N PHE A 225 10.12 -12.32 11.65
CA PHE A 225 8.70 -12.14 11.96
C PHE A 225 8.06 -13.50 12.25
N THR A 226 7.63 -13.70 13.50
CA THR A 226 6.71 -14.80 13.82
C THR A 226 5.36 -14.55 13.18
N GLY A 227 4.73 -15.61 12.67
CA GLY A 227 3.44 -15.53 11.97
C GLY A 227 2.36 -15.03 12.91
N LYS A 228 1.89 -13.80 12.73
CA LYS A 228 0.78 -13.21 13.50
C LYS A 228 -0.60 -13.54 12.93
N ILE A 229 -0.65 -14.45 11.94
CA ILE A 229 -1.90 -14.97 11.38
C ILE A 229 -1.93 -16.46 11.64
N GLU A 230 -2.88 -16.90 12.47
CA GLU A 230 -3.07 -18.30 12.80
C GLU A 230 -4.40 -18.79 12.24
N ARG A 231 -4.44 -20.06 11.83
CA ARG A 231 -5.65 -20.72 11.35
C ARG A 231 -5.90 -21.96 12.20
N ARG A 232 -6.96 -21.94 13.00
CA ARG A 232 -7.32 -23.05 13.89
C ARG A 232 -8.83 -23.17 13.99
N GLY A 233 -9.35 -24.39 13.89
CA GLY A 233 -10.79 -24.68 14.08
C GLY A 233 -11.72 -23.88 13.15
N GLY A 234 -11.33 -23.63 11.90
CA GLY A 234 -12.10 -22.82 10.95
C GLY A 234 -12.09 -21.31 11.21
N ARG A 235 -11.34 -20.85 12.23
CA ARG A 235 -11.12 -19.44 12.55
C ARG A 235 -9.76 -18.97 12.06
N ILE A 236 -9.70 -17.68 11.71
CA ILE A 236 -8.49 -16.95 11.40
C ILE A 236 -8.26 -15.95 12.52
N TYR A 237 -7.09 -15.97 13.12
CA TYR A 237 -6.65 -15.05 14.15
C TYR A 237 -5.61 -14.11 13.55
N ARG A 238 -5.72 -12.80 13.79
CA ARG A 238 -4.71 -11.82 13.40
C ARG A 238 -4.33 -10.95 14.58
N THR A 239 -3.14 -11.15 15.11
CA THR A 239 -2.58 -10.32 16.19
C THR A 239 -2.07 -8.99 15.62
N LEU A 240 -2.52 -7.89 16.22
CA LEU A 240 -2.15 -6.54 15.84
C LEU A 240 -0.82 -6.13 16.49
N VAL A 241 -0.16 -5.12 15.93
CA VAL A 241 1.19 -4.70 16.34
C VAL A 241 1.20 -3.23 16.72
N GLY A 242 1.89 -2.90 17.80
CA GLY A 242 2.00 -1.54 18.33
C GLY A 242 0.66 -0.90 18.67
N VAL A 243 -0.37 -1.68 18.99
CA VAL A 243 -1.67 -1.15 19.40
C VAL A 243 -1.55 -0.59 20.82
N ARG A 244 -2.20 0.53 21.09
CA ARG A 244 -2.28 1.13 22.42
C ARG A 244 -3.72 1.12 22.92
N PRO A 245 -3.99 0.99 24.23
CA PRO A 245 -5.33 1.15 24.78
C PRO A 245 -5.97 2.49 24.37
N GLY A 246 -7.27 2.43 24.07
CA GLY A 246 -8.09 3.56 23.61
C GLY A 246 -7.98 3.86 22.11
N GLU A 247 -7.25 3.07 21.32
CA GLU A 247 -7.22 3.22 19.86
C GLU A 247 -8.44 2.57 19.23
N LYS A 248 -9.16 3.30 18.37
CA LYS A 248 -10.16 2.75 17.46
C LYS A 248 -9.47 1.80 16.48
N ILE A 249 -10.12 0.67 16.20
CA ILE A 249 -9.65 -0.37 15.30
C ILE A 249 -10.45 -0.28 14.00
N LEU A 250 -9.77 0.00 12.90
CA LEU A 250 -10.36 0.10 11.59
C LEU A 250 -9.98 -1.11 10.73
N VAL A 251 -10.98 -1.74 10.12
CA VAL A 251 -10.82 -2.84 9.17
C VAL A 251 -11.41 -2.41 7.83
N ASP A 252 -10.57 -2.40 6.79
CA ASP A 252 -10.92 -1.93 5.44
C ASP A 252 -11.61 -0.55 5.39
N GLY A 253 -11.28 0.30 6.39
CA GLY A 253 -11.77 1.68 6.52
C GLY A 253 -12.91 1.86 7.51
N TYR A 254 -13.53 0.79 8.02
CA TYR A 254 -14.63 0.89 8.98
C TYR A 254 -14.16 0.67 10.41
N VAL A 255 -14.62 1.51 11.36
CA VAL A 255 -14.35 1.33 12.78
C VAL A 255 -15.13 0.11 13.30
N VAL A 256 -14.45 -0.98 13.59
CA VAL A 256 -15.07 -2.23 14.06
C VAL A 256 -14.99 -2.42 15.56
N GLY A 257 -14.24 -1.58 16.26
CA GLY A 257 -14.04 -1.67 17.70
C GLY A 257 -12.99 -0.71 18.22
N GLU A 258 -12.56 -0.96 19.45
CA GLU A 258 -11.58 -0.17 20.19
C GLU A 258 -10.67 -1.10 21.00
N SER A 259 -9.38 -0.80 21.06
CA SER A 259 -8.42 -1.55 21.87
C SER A 259 -8.57 -1.23 23.34
N LEU A 260 -8.62 -2.27 24.17
CA LEU A 260 -8.59 -2.15 25.64
C LEU A 260 -7.23 -2.53 26.22
N SER A 261 -6.36 -3.15 25.42
CA SER A 261 -5.01 -3.55 25.80
C SER A 261 -4.00 -3.26 24.66
N THR A 262 -2.72 -3.48 24.94
CA THR A 262 -1.65 -3.50 23.93
C THR A 262 -1.61 -4.80 23.12
N HIS A 263 -2.36 -5.82 23.54
CA HIS A 263 -2.38 -7.16 22.95
C HIS A 263 -3.77 -7.42 22.35
N VAL A 264 -3.94 -7.00 21.10
CA VAL A 264 -5.23 -7.13 20.39
C VAL A 264 -5.14 -8.19 19.31
N THR A 265 -6.13 -9.09 19.26
CA THR A 265 -6.25 -10.10 18.20
C THR A 265 -7.64 -10.07 17.57
N LEU A 266 -7.69 -9.91 16.25
CA LEU A 266 -8.92 -10.02 15.47
C LEU A 266 -9.21 -11.48 15.15
N VAL A 267 -10.46 -11.91 15.31
CA VAL A 267 -10.88 -13.29 15.05
C VAL A 267 -12.02 -13.30 14.03
N ALA A 268 -11.84 -14.01 12.92
CA ALA A 268 -12.86 -14.17 11.90
C ALA A 268 -13.14 -15.63 11.57
N ARG A 269 -14.41 -15.95 11.28
CA ARG A 269 -14.87 -17.27 10.83
C ARG A 269 -15.76 -17.10 9.61
N GLY A 270 -15.57 -17.94 8.59
CA GLY A 270 -16.36 -17.86 7.35
C GLY A 270 -16.30 -16.49 6.68
N GLY A 271 -15.20 -15.74 6.89
CA GLY A 271 -15.03 -14.38 6.40
C GLY A 271 -15.83 -13.31 7.15
N ARG A 272 -16.36 -13.57 8.36
CA ARG A 272 -16.99 -12.54 9.21
C ARG A 272 -16.15 -12.32 10.45
N LEU A 273 -15.97 -11.06 10.84
CA LEU A 273 -15.29 -10.69 12.10
C LEU A 273 -16.21 -11.06 13.28
N GLU A 274 -15.82 -12.06 14.07
CA GLU A 274 -16.59 -12.57 15.22
C GLU A 274 -16.19 -11.86 16.51
N GLU A 275 -14.87 -11.71 16.75
CA GLU A 275 -14.32 -11.26 18.02
C GLU A 275 -13.12 -10.32 17.85
N ILE A 276 -12.92 -9.48 18.87
CA ILE A 276 -11.73 -8.63 19.06
C ILE A 276 -11.22 -8.95 20.47
N LEU A 277 -10.26 -9.85 20.58
CA LEU A 277 -9.64 -10.18 21.86
C LEU A 277 -8.75 -9.02 22.30
N GLY A 278 -8.80 -8.64 23.57
CA GLY A 278 -8.11 -7.45 24.08
C GLY A 278 -8.74 -6.12 23.64
N GLY A 279 -9.96 -6.16 23.10
CA GLY A 279 -10.69 -4.98 22.65
C GLY A 279 -12.20 -5.08 22.82
N ARG A 280 -12.87 -3.95 22.61
CA ARG A 280 -14.33 -3.82 22.58
C ARG A 280 -14.81 -3.84 21.14
N LYS A 281 -15.88 -4.58 20.85
CA LYS A 281 -16.52 -4.63 19.53
C LYS A 281 -17.52 -3.50 19.35
N TYR A 282 -17.61 -2.97 18.12
CA TYR A 282 -18.68 -2.09 17.68
C TYR A 282 -19.56 -2.82 16.67
N PRO A 283 -20.75 -3.35 17.08
CA PRO A 283 -21.58 -4.18 16.22
C PRO A 283 -22.01 -3.49 14.92
N ARG A 284 -22.31 -2.18 14.95
CA ARG A 284 -22.64 -1.41 13.75
C ARG A 284 -21.50 -1.42 12.73
N GLY A 285 -20.27 -1.16 13.17
CA GLY A 285 -19.08 -1.18 12.32
C GLY A 285 -18.75 -2.55 11.75
N ILE A 286 -18.92 -3.61 12.56
CA ILE A 286 -18.76 -5.00 12.10
C ILE A 286 -19.80 -5.35 11.01
N ARG A 287 -21.03 -4.82 11.11
CA ARG A 287 -22.03 -4.97 10.04
C ARG A 287 -21.64 -4.20 8.78
N LYS A 288 -21.13 -2.97 8.91
CA LYS A 288 -20.66 -2.14 7.78
C LYS A 288 -19.51 -2.80 7.02
N VAL A 289 -18.51 -3.39 7.71
CA VAL A 289 -17.37 -4.04 7.03
C VAL A 289 -17.76 -5.32 6.29
N GLY A 290 -18.77 -6.06 6.77
CA GLY A 290 -19.27 -7.25 6.09
C GLY A 290 -18.27 -8.41 6.04
N ARG A 291 -17.97 -8.90 4.82
CA ARG A 291 -17.02 -10.00 4.62
C ARG A 291 -15.58 -9.50 4.63
N VAL A 292 -14.72 -10.14 5.42
CA VAL A 292 -13.31 -9.81 5.61
C VAL A 292 -12.41 -11.04 5.46
N ASP A 293 -11.30 -10.88 4.75
CA ASP A 293 -10.16 -11.81 4.81
C ASP A 293 -9.09 -11.21 5.72
N LEU A 294 -9.02 -11.66 6.97
CA LEU A 294 -8.07 -11.11 7.95
C LEU A 294 -6.60 -11.22 7.49
N ALA A 295 -6.27 -12.16 6.60
CA ALA A 295 -4.90 -12.28 6.11
C ALA A 295 -4.52 -11.15 5.13
N ARG A 296 -5.52 -10.56 4.46
CA ARG A 296 -5.33 -9.60 3.36
C ARG A 296 -5.89 -8.22 3.64
N CYS A 297 -6.88 -8.10 4.52
CA CYS A 297 -7.51 -6.82 4.82
C CYS A 297 -6.52 -5.79 5.37
N THR A 298 -6.86 -4.53 5.17
CA THR A 298 -6.15 -3.42 5.79
C THR A 298 -6.66 -3.27 7.22
N VAL A 299 -5.73 -3.22 8.18
CA VAL A 299 -6.06 -2.93 9.58
C VAL A 299 -5.26 -1.72 10.01
N LYS A 300 -5.95 -0.73 10.57
CA LYS A 300 -5.35 0.48 11.13
C LYS A 300 -5.85 0.66 12.56
N THR A 301 -5.03 1.29 13.39
CA THR A 301 -5.39 1.64 14.76
C THR A 301 -4.99 3.09 15.00
N LEU A 302 -5.90 3.88 15.55
CA LEU A 302 -5.69 5.30 15.82
C LEU A 302 -6.60 5.73 16.97
N ARG A 303 -6.15 6.69 17.79
CA ARG A 303 -7.00 7.26 18.85
C ARG A 303 -8.05 8.19 18.26
N THR A 304 -7.59 9.15 17.47
CA THR A 304 -8.39 10.12 16.75
C THR A 304 -7.93 10.15 15.30
N LEU A 305 -8.84 10.48 14.39
CA LEU A 305 -8.45 10.88 13.06
C LEU A 305 -7.64 12.16 13.17
N ARG A 306 -6.62 12.28 12.32
CA ARG A 306 -5.92 13.56 12.19
C ARG A 306 -6.94 14.58 11.70
N GLU A 307 -7.26 15.54 12.55
CA GLU A 307 -7.98 16.74 12.13
C GLU A 307 -7.14 17.44 11.07
N LEU A 308 -7.72 17.55 9.89
CA LEU A 308 -7.16 18.33 8.82
C LEU A 308 -7.94 19.64 8.81
N PRO A 309 -7.32 20.79 9.14
CA PRO A 309 -7.99 22.05 8.95
C PRO A 309 -8.36 22.19 7.46
N PRO A 310 -9.46 22.89 7.14
CA PRO A 310 -9.77 23.24 5.77
C PRO A 310 -8.57 23.95 5.14
N GLY A 311 -8.04 23.40 4.06
CA GLY A 311 -6.97 24.03 3.30
C GLY A 311 -7.52 25.14 2.39
N ARG A 312 -6.66 26.09 2.02
CA ARG A 312 -6.98 27.11 1.02
C ARG A 312 -7.14 26.46 -0.36
N ALA A 313 -8.16 26.88 -1.09
CA ALA A 313 -8.39 26.44 -2.46
C ALA A 313 -7.20 26.84 -3.34
N LEU A 314 -6.66 25.87 -4.09
CA LEU A 314 -5.61 26.15 -5.05
C LEU A 314 -6.16 27.00 -6.22
N PRO A 315 -5.51 28.11 -6.59
CA PRO A 315 -5.97 28.99 -7.66
C PRO A 315 -5.99 28.29 -9.03
N GLY A 316 -6.88 28.75 -9.93
CA GLY A 316 -6.89 28.35 -11.34
C GLY A 316 -7.54 27.00 -11.66
N ARG A 317 -8.20 26.33 -10.69
CA ARG A 317 -8.92 25.08 -10.97
C ARG A 317 -10.32 25.31 -11.55
N ARG A 318 -10.57 24.73 -12.73
CA ARG A 318 -11.91 24.66 -13.32
C ARG A 318 -12.73 23.57 -12.62
N ARG A 319 -13.92 23.95 -12.14
CA ARG A 319 -14.94 23.01 -11.66
C ARG A 319 -15.67 22.41 -12.85
N GLY A 320 -15.95 21.11 -12.79
CA GLY A 320 -16.85 20.43 -13.70
C GLY A 320 -18.31 20.67 -13.32
N ASN A 321 -19.21 20.14 -14.14
CA ASN A 321 -20.67 20.24 -13.97
C ASN A 321 -21.29 18.98 -13.33
N TRP A 322 -20.49 18.08 -12.78
CA TRP A 322 -20.95 16.84 -12.15
C TRP A 322 -20.89 16.90 -10.62
N VAL A 323 -21.84 16.19 -10.01
CA VAL A 323 -21.94 15.98 -8.57
C VAL A 323 -21.47 14.57 -8.24
N ILE A 324 -20.76 14.41 -7.13
CA ILE A 324 -20.35 13.09 -6.63
C ILE A 324 -21.02 12.79 -5.29
N LEU A 325 -21.36 11.52 -5.07
CA LEU A 325 -21.77 11.02 -3.77
C LEU A 325 -20.57 10.37 -3.08
N VAL A 326 -20.32 10.76 -1.85
CA VAL A 326 -19.17 10.31 -1.05
C VAL A 326 -19.66 9.51 0.15
N GLU A 327 -19.37 8.22 0.11
CA GLU A 327 -19.58 7.31 1.24
C GLU A 327 -18.29 7.13 2.07
N ARG A 328 -17.11 7.32 1.46
CA ARG A 328 -15.80 7.16 2.12
C ARG A 328 -14.83 8.27 1.73
N ALA A 329 -14.47 9.09 2.72
CA ALA A 329 -13.63 10.26 2.54
C ALA A 329 -12.19 9.92 2.08
N ASP A 330 -11.66 8.75 2.44
CA ASP A 330 -10.31 8.34 2.06
C ASP A 330 -10.14 8.05 0.56
N THR A 331 -11.23 8.07 -0.23
CA THR A 331 -11.18 7.83 -1.68
C THR A 331 -11.40 9.09 -2.53
N VAL A 332 -11.77 10.22 -1.92
CA VAL A 332 -12.30 11.38 -2.65
C VAL A 332 -11.24 12.11 -3.46
N LEU A 333 -10.01 12.19 -2.97
CA LEU A 333 -8.98 13.03 -3.57
C LEU A 333 -8.70 12.68 -5.05
N GLY A 334 -8.71 11.38 -5.39
CA GLY A 334 -8.48 10.92 -6.77
C GLY A 334 -9.71 10.97 -7.68
N ARG A 335 -10.91 11.08 -7.12
CA ARG A 335 -12.19 10.99 -7.86
C ARG A 335 -12.93 12.32 -7.99
N ALA A 336 -12.67 13.24 -7.06
CA ALA A 336 -13.45 14.45 -6.86
C ALA A 336 -12.76 15.73 -7.32
N GLY A 337 -11.49 15.68 -7.73
CA GLY A 337 -10.68 16.88 -7.97
C GLY A 337 -11.16 17.80 -9.09
N ARG A 338 -12.19 17.42 -9.84
CA ARG A 338 -12.87 18.22 -10.86
C ARG A 338 -14.38 18.29 -10.66
N ALA A 339 -14.92 17.80 -9.55
CA ALA A 339 -16.36 17.86 -9.29
C ALA A 339 -16.83 19.31 -9.08
N GLY A 340 -18.07 19.58 -9.47
CA GLY A 340 -18.74 20.86 -9.17
C GLY A 340 -19.21 20.93 -7.72
N LEU A 341 -19.62 19.78 -7.17
CA LEU A 341 -20.12 19.59 -5.81
C LEU A 341 -19.85 18.16 -5.34
N ALA A 342 -19.56 17.97 -4.06
CA ALA A 342 -19.58 16.66 -3.42
C ALA A 342 -20.70 16.60 -2.37
N ILE A 343 -21.48 15.53 -2.37
CA ILE A 343 -22.46 15.23 -1.33
C ILE A 343 -21.87 14.12 -0.47
N ALA A 344 -21.64 14.38 0.81
CA ALA A 344 -21.10 13.41 1.75
C ALA A 344 -22.19 12.92 2.70
N VAL A 345 -22.19 11.62 3.02
CA VAL A 345 -23.17 11.01 3.93
C VAL A 345 -22.48 10.54 5.21
N GLY A 346 -22.96 11.01 6.35
CA GLY A 346 -22.41 10.79 7.69
C GLY A 346 -21.52 11.94 8.17
N ASP A 347 -21.53 12.17 9.48
CA ASP A 347 -20.83 13.28 10.16
C ASP A 347 -19.32 13.26 9.91
N ASP A 348 -18.64 12.15 10.25
CA ASP A 348 -17.19 12.01 10.06
C ASP A 348 -16.80 12.10 8.57
N THR A 349 -17.55 11.41 7.71
CA THR A 349 -17.32 11.44 6.26
C THR A 349 -17.42 12.86 5.73
N THR A 350 -18.41 13.64 6.17
CA THR A 350 -18.63 15.02 5.75
C THR A 350 -17.44 15.91 6.16
N LEU A 351 -17.04 15.86 7.43
CA LEU A 351 -15.94 16.68 7.95
C LEU A 351 -14.61 16.38 7.25
N ILE A 352 -14.25 15.09 7.11
CA ILE A 352 -13.01 14.69 6.45
C ILE A 352 -13.06 15.03 4.95
N THR A 353 -14.21 14.82 4.30
CA THR A 353 -14.37 15.14 2.88
C THR A 353 -14.23 16.64 2.64
N HIS A 354 -14.84 17.47 3.48
CA HIS A 354 -14.68 18.92 3.42
C HIS A 354 -13.21 19.32 3.55
N ALA A 355 -12.52 18.81 4.57
CA ALA A 355 -11.10 19.12 4.77
C ALA A 355 -10.23 18.74 3.57
N ILE A 356 -10.46 17.58 2.96
CA ILE A 356 -9.70 17.14 1.77
C ILE A 356 -10.04 18.00 0.55
N LEU A 357 -11.32 18.20 0.27
CA LEU A 357 -11.81 18.82 -0.97
C LEU A 357 -11.71 20.34 -0.99
N SER A 358 -11.63 21.00 0.17
CA SER A 358 -11.42 22.46 0.24
C SER A 358 -10.13 22.89 -0.48
N ARG A 359 -9.08 22.08 -0.44
CA ARG A 359 -7.79 22.27 -1.15
C ARG A 359 -7.96 22.22 -2.67
N LEU A 360 -8.95 21.48 -3.14
CA LEU A 360 -9.30 21.38 -4.55
C LEU A 360 -10.33 22.45 -4.96
N GLY A 361 -10.81 23.24 -3.99
CA GLY A 361 -11.87 24.23 -4.19
C GLY A 361 -13.22 23.60 -4.51
N VAL A 362 -13.48 22.36 -4.10
CA VAL A 362 -14.77 21.68 -4.35
C VAL A 362 -15.66 21.82 -3.12
N PRO A 363 -16.87 22.42 -3.25
CA PRO A 363 -17.80 22.53 -2.13
C PRO A 363 -18.35 21.17 -1.71
N VAL A 364 -18.69 21.04 -0.42
CA VAL A 364 -19.22 19.81 0.17
C VAL A 364 -20.56 20.11 0.84
N LEU A 365 -21.59 19.34 0.48
CA LEU A 365 -22.89 19.30 1.16
C LEU A 365 -22.95 18.03 2.02
N GLY A 366 -23.16 18.17 3.32
CA GLY A 366 -23.28 17.04 4.24
C GLY A 366 -24.72 16.59 4.44
N VAL A 367 -24.95 15.28 4.44
CA VAL A 367 -26.16 14.63 4.95
C VAL A 367 -25.76 13.93 6.24
N VAL A 368 -26.11 14.52 7.37
CA VAL A 368 -25.64 14.13 8.71
C VAL A 368 -26.83 13.82 9.62
N ASP A 369 -26.64 12.90 10.56
CA ASP A 369 -27.66 12.50 11.56
C ASP A 369 -27.28 12.92 12.99
N GLY A 370 -26.07 13.49 13.17
CA GLY A 370 -25.58 13.98 14.45
C GLY A 370 -24.92 12.90 15.31
N ASP A 371 -24.72 11.68 14.80
CA ASP A 371 -24.07 10.55 15.47
C ASP A 371 -22.62 10.38 14.94
N ALA A 372 -21.70 11.22 15.41
CA ALA A 372 -20.28 11.08 15.07
C ALA A 372 -19.69 9.80 15.71
N ASP A 373 -18.90 9.01 14.98
CA ASP A 373 -18.31 7.74 15.48
C ASP A 373 -17.16 7.99 16.50
N GLY A 374 -17.06 9.21 17.05
CA GLY A 374 -16.05 9.64 18.04
C GLY A 374 -14.63 9.70 17.49
N LEU A 375 -14.45 9.62 16.16
CA LEU A 375 -13.13 9.68 15.54
C LEU A 375 -12.57 11.10 15.46
N LEU A 376 -13.44 12.11 15.49
CA LEU A 376 -13.13 13.53 15.41
C LEU A 376 -13.29 14.26 16.75
N GLU A 377 -13.43 13.54 17.88
CA GLU A 377 -13.55 14.17 19.20
C GLU A 377 -12.22 14.78 19.66
N GLY A 378 -11.99 16.02 19.20
CA GLY A 378 -10.92 16.93 19.60
C GLY A 378 -11.40 18.39 19.67
N SER A 379 -12.47 18.76 18.95
CA SER A 379 -13.06 20.10 19.02
C SER A 379 -14.19 20.19 20.06
N GLY A 380 -13.83 19.98 21.32
CA GLY A 380 -14.66 20.37 22.45
C GLY A 380 -14.19 21.70 23.03
N ARG A 381 -14.86 22.79 22.62
CA ARG A 381 -14.85 24.15 23.21
C ARG A 381 -13.64 25.04 22.91
N GLY A 382 -13.86 25.98 22.00
CA GLY A 382 -13.07 27.19 21.88
C GLY A 382 -13.65 28.13 20.83
N GLY A 383 -14.55 29.01 21.28
CA GLY A 383 -14.84 30.36 20.76
C GLY A 383 -15.12 30.52 19.28
#